data_AF-A0A2T1HXZ9-F1
#
_entry.id   AF-A0A2T1HXZ9-F1
#
_cell.length_a   1.000
_cell.length_b   1.000
_cell.length_c   1.000
_cell.angle_alpha   90.00
_cell.angle_beta   90.00
_cell.angle_gamma   90.00
#
_symmetry.space_group_name_H-M   'P 1'
#
loop_
_entity.id
_entity.type
_entity.pdbx_description
1 polymer ?
#
loop_
_entity_poly.entity_id
_entity_poly.type
_entity_poly.pdbx_seq_one_letter_code
_entity_poly.pdbx_strand_id
1 'polypeptide(L)'
;MTKRKTDVASGRAGTVSPSGAAAALTGDLFGPAPLLPGEDPQDYAAMGARLREAIQPEDFVDEIFLRELLDCSWERWRWRRLKTQYLALGAQDAVEMLLFRQEVEDAGGLARQWAMGDPEAKATVQSKLDRAGLTMDAVHGLALGHRITMMEQISRMEERLEDRFAGLLRTLDSRRAQRRQALMRVVEVVRSDKVAEASPAGALAYAGR
;
A
#
# COMPACT_ATOMS: atom_id res chain seq x y z
N MET A 1 -0.21 -66.63 -0.20
CA MET A 1 0.01 -66.35 1.23
C MET A 1 0.20 -64.84 1.37
N THR A 2 -0.90 -64.12 1.64
CA THR A 2 -1.28 -63.50 2.95
C THR A 2 -0.58 -62.16 3.19
N LYS A 3 -1.28 -61.02 2.97
CA LYS A 3 -1.96 -60.13 3.97
C LYS A 3 -0.93 -59.31 4.78
N ARG A 4 -1.04 -58.02 5.14
CA ARG A 4 -2.08 -56.96 5.25
C ARG A 4 -1.28 -55.65 5.49
N LYS A 5 -1.62 -54.51 4.88
CA LYS A 5 -2.46 -53.41 5.40
C LYS A 5 -1.98 -52.77 6.71
N THR A 6 -1.53 -51.52 6.64
CA THR A 6 -1.89 -50.45 7.59
C THR A 6 -1.81 -49.09 6.88
N ASP A 7 -2.99 -48.52 6.63
CA ASP A 7 -3.21 -47.09 6.50
C ASP A 7 -2.83 -46.39 7.81
N VAL A 8 -2.16 -45.25 7.73
CA VAL A 8 -2.32 -44.16 8.71
C VAL A 8 -2.46 -42.86 7.93
N ALA A 9 -3.67 -42.32 8.00
CA ALA A 9 -4.00 -40.98 7.56
C ALA A 9 -3.21 -39.96 8.39
N SER A 10 -2.55 -39.02 7.71
CA SER A 10 -2.11 -37.77 8.32
C SER A 10 -2.57 -36.64 7.41
N GLY A 11 -3.79 -36.17 7.65
CA GLY A 11 -4.27 -34.92 7.09
C GLY A 11 -3.39 -33.78 7.61
N ARG A 12 -2.92 -32.93 6.70
CA ARG A 12 -2.43 -31.60 7.09
C ARG A 12 -2.60 -30.61 5.95
N ALA A 13 -3.33 -29.55 6.30
CA ALA A 13 -3.36 -28.23 5.69
C ALA A 13 -3.67 -28.16 4.19
N GLY A 14 -4.95 -27.91 3.88
CA GLY A 14 -5.29 -27.23 2.63
C GLY A 14 -4.53 -25.92 2.56
N THR A 15 -3.57 -25.85 1.64
CA THR A 15 -3.01 -24.60 1.17
C THR A 15 -4.11 -23.85 0.46
N VAL A 16 -4.74 -22.88 1.13
CA VAL A 16 -5.54 -21.88 0.43
C VAL A 16 -4.56 -21.09 -0.42
N SER A 17 -4.48 -21.45 -1.71
CA SER A 17 -3.71 -20.69 -2.68
C SER A 17 -4.21 -19.23 -2.65
N PRO A 18 -3.35 -18.23 -2.37
CA PRO A 18 -3.74 -16.82 -2.42
C PRO A 18 -4.01 -16.31 -3.85
N SER A 19 -3.99 -17.21 -4.84
CA SER A 19 -3.93 -16.92 -6.28
C SER A 19 -5.23 -16.40 -6.90
N GLY A 20 -6.39 -16.55 -6.26
CA GLY A 20 -7.67 -16.14 -6.85
C GLY A 20 -8.04 -14.68 -6.58
N ALA A 21 -7.71 -14.15 -5.40
CA ALA A 21 -8.18 -12.85 -4.92
C ALA A 21 -7.33 -11.67 -5.41
N ALA A 22 -6.03 -11.89 -5.60
CA ALA A 22 -5.12 -10.90 -6.19
C ALA A 22 -5.27 -10.82 -7.72
N ALA A 23 -5.57 -11.95 -8.37
CA ALA A 23 -5.84 -12.01 -9.81
C ALA A 23 -7.06 -11.15 -10.23
N ALA A 24 -8.00 -10.85 -9.32
CA ALA A 24 -9.13 -9.99 -9.62
C ALA A 24 -8.76 -8.50 -9.80
N LEU A 25 -7.63 -8.05 -9.26
CA LEU A 25 -7.16 -6.65 -9.38
C LEU A 25 -6.07 -6.48 -10.45
N THR A 26 -5.69 -7.52 -11.17
CA THR A 26 -4.65 -7.50 -12.22
C THR A 26 -5.05 -8.43 -13.36
N GLY A 27 -4.99 -7.98 -14.62
CA GLY A 27 -5.41 -8.81 -15.77
C GLY A 27 -6.25 -8.04 -16.78
N ASP A 28 -7.06 -8.75 -17.57
CA ASP A 28 -7.76 -8.24 -18.78
C ASP A 28 -8.53 -6.93 -18.57
N LEU A 29 -9.07 -6.68 -17.38
CA LEU A 29 -9.89 -5.50 -17.09
C LEU A 29 -9.11 -4.28 -16.57
N PHE A 30 -8.03 -4.52 -15.81
CA PHE A 30 -7.28 -3.45 -15.11
C PHE A 30 -5.81 -3.34 -15.57
N GLY A 31 -5.42 -4.14 -16.56
CA GLY A 31 -4.03 -4.27 -16.99
C GLY A 31 -3.13 -4.93 -15.93
N PRO A 32 -1.81 -4.99 -16.21
CA PRO A 32 -0.83 -5.53 -15.27
C PRO A 32 -0.69 -4.66 -14.02
N ALA A 33 -0.11 -5.24 -12.96
CA ALA A 33 0.30 -4.48 -11.79
C ALA A 33 1.37 -3.43 -12.18
N PRO A 34 1.30 -2.18 -11.67
CA PRO A 34 2.19 -1.10 -12.08
C PRO A 34 3.53 -1.18 -11.34
N LEU A 35 4.27 -2.28 -11.53
CA LEU A 35 5.51 -2.57 -10.80
C LEU A 35 6.74 -2.00 -11.50
N LEU A 36 7.68 -1.50 -10.71
CA LEU A 36 9.03 -1.11 -11.16
C LEU A 36 10.00 -2.30 -11.08
N PRO A 37 11.14 -2.28 -11.82
CA PRO A 37 12.18 -3.27 -11.65
C PRO A 37 12.63 -3.41 -10.18
N GLY A 38 12.71 -4.65 -9.70
CA GLY A 38 13.07 -4.95 -8.31
C GLY A 38 11.93 -4.84 -7.29
N GLU A 39 10.69 -4.61 -7.74
CA GLU A 39 9.48 -4.78 -6.92
C GLU A 39 8.95 -6.21 -7.05
N ASP A 40 8.47 -6.77 -5.93
CA ASP A 40 7.94 -8.13 -5.89
C ASP A 40 6.42 -8.13 -6.21
N PRO A 41 5.97 -8.82 -7.28
CA PRO A 41 4.56 -8.99 -7.57
C PRO A 41 3.77 -9.66 -6.43
N GLN A 42 4.41 -10.49 -5.61
CA GLN A 42 3.76 -11.18 -4.48
C GLN A 42 3.39 -10.20 -3.36
N ASP A 43 4.25 -9.22 -3.07
CA ASP A 43 3.97 -8.19 -2.07
C ASP A 43 2.79 -7.30 -2.50
N TYR A 44 2.76 -6.92 -3.78
CA TYR A 44 1.63 -6.17 -4.36
C TYR A 44 0.33 -6.96 -4.27
N ALA A 45 0.37 -8.24 -4.66
CA ALA A 45 -0.77 -9.15 -4.58
C ALA A 45 -1.26 -9.34 -3.13
N ALA A 46 -0.34 -9.49 -2.18
CA ALA A 46 -0.67 -9.64 -0.76
C ALA A 46 -1.30 -8.38 -0.18
N MET A 47 -0.82 -7.19 -0.55
CA MET A 47 -1.45 -5.92 -0.19
C MET A 47 -2.87 -5.83 -0.75
N GLY A 48 -3.06 -6.17 -2.02
CA GLY A 48 -4.37 -6.19 -2.67
C GLY A 48 -5.35 -7.15 -2.00
N ALA A 49 -4.90 -8.35 -1.63
CA ALA A 49 -5.72 -9.33 -0.91
C ALA A 49 -6.20 -8.80 0.45
N ARG A 50 -5.31 -8.17 1.22
CA ARG A 50 -5.66 -7.56 2.52
C ARG A 50 -6.64 -6.39 2.38
N LEU A 51 -6.43 -5.51 1.38
CA LEU A 51 -7.35 -4.41 1.11
C LEU A 51 -8.73 -4.95 0.70
N ARG A 52 -8.77 -5.96 -0.16
CA ARG A 52 -10.01 -6.63 -0.58
C ARG A 52 -10.75 -7.24 0.60
N GLU A 53 -10.04 -7.95 1.47
CA GLU A 53 -10.61 -8.58 2.66
C GLU A 53 -11.20 -7.54 3.62
N ALA A 54 -10.49 -6.43 3.85
CA ALA A 54 -10.95 -5.36 4.73
C ALA A 54 -12.11 -4.56 4.12
N ILE A 55 -12.06 -4.32 2.81
CA ILE A 55 -13.06 -3.52 2.12
C ILE A 55 -14.30 -4.38 1.87
N GLN A 56 -14.20 -5.59 1.34
CA GLN A 56 -15.33 -6.39 0.87
C GLN A 56 -16.15 -5.63 -0.19
N PRO A 57 -15.61 -5.46 -1.42
CA PRO A 57 -16.34 -4.79 -2.49
C PRO A 57 -17.64 -5.56 -2.81
N GLU A 58 -18.76 -4.83 -2.94
CA GLU A 58 -20.07 -5.43 -3.19
C GLU A 58 -20.44 -5.43 -4.68
N ASP A 59 -19.86 -4.51 -5.45
CA ASP A 59 -20.14 -4.32 -6.87
C ASP A 59 -18.87 -3.96 -7.66
N PHE A 60 -18.99 -3.96 -8.98
CA PHE A 60 -17.88 -3.65 -9.88
C PHE A 60 -17.31 -2.23 -9.70
N VAL A 61 -18.11 -1.27 -9.23
CA VAL A 61 -17.60 0.09 -8.98
C VAL A 61 -16.72 0.11 -7.73
N ASP A 62 -17.09 -0.65 -6.70
CA ASP A 62 -16.26 -0.85 -5.52
C ASP A 62 -14.93 -1.54 -5.89
N GLU A 63 -14.93 -2.44 -6.89
CA GLU A 63 -13.71 -3.07 -7.43
C GLU A 63 -12.76 -2.06 -8.09
N ILE A 64 -13.29 -1.09 -8.85
CA ILE A 64 -12.50 -0.01 -9.44
C ILE A 64 -11.84 0.80 -8.32
N PHE A 65 -12.60 1.21 -7.31
CA PHE A 65 -12.05 1.98 -6.19
C PHE A 65 -11.05 1.19 -5.36
N LEU A 66 -11.27 -0.11 -5.18
CA LEU A 66 -10.32 -1.00 -4.53
C LEU A 66 -8.99 -1.05 -5.30
N ARG A 67 -9.02 -1.14 -6.63
CA ARG A 67 -7.79 -1.06 -7.45
C ARG A 67 -7.07 0.28 -7.26
N GLU A 68 -7.79 1.39 -7.29
CA GLU A 68 -7.17 2.70 -7.07
C GLU A 68 -6.56 2.86 -5.66
N LEU A 69 -7.22 2.32 -4.64
CA LEU A 69 -6.70 2.32 -3.27
C LEU A 69 -5.41 1.50 -3.14
N LEU A 70 -5.35 0.34 -3.83
CA LEU A 70 -4.15 -0.47 -3.90
C LEU A 70 -3.01 0.29 -4.59
N ASP A 71 -3.27 0.89 -5.74
CA ASP A 71 -2.26 1.67 -6.48
C ASP A 71 -1.75 2.86 -5.66
N CYS A 72 -2.64 3.63 -5.01
CA CYS A 72 -2.24 4.73 -4.14
C CYS A 72 -1.36 4.26 -2.96
N SER A 73 -1.74 3.13 -2.34
CA SER A 73 -1.00 2.56 -1.22
C SER A 73 0.40 2.10 -1.65
N TRP A 74 0.47 1.43 -2.81
CA TRP A 74 1.71 0.92 -3.38
C TRP A 74 2.66 2.07 -3.77
N GLU A 75 2.14 3.09 -4.45
CA GLU A 75 2.92 4.27 -4.81
C GLU A 75 3.45 5.01 -3.58
N ARG A 76 2.65 5.16 -2.52
CA ARG A 76 3.12 5.79 -1.27
C ARG A 76 4.26 5.02 -0.64
N TRP A 77 4.16 3.68 -0.59
CA TRP A 77 5.24 2.84 -0.08
C TRP A 77 6.51 2.95 -0.93
N ARG A 78 6.36 2.94 -2.27
CA ARG A 78 7.45 3.15 -3.22
C ARG A 78 8.14 4.49 -3.00
N TRP A 79 7.39 5.59 -2.91
CA TRP A 79 7.97 6.94 -2.73
C TRP A 79 8.81 7.04 -1.47
N ARG A 80 8.37 6.45 -0.35
CA ARG A 80 9.13 6.41 0.89
C ARG A 80 10.45 5.65 0.78
N ARG A 81 10.42 4.50 0.09
CA ARG A 81 11.63 3.72 -0.19
C ARG A 81 12.61 4.50 -1.07
N LEU A 82 12.13 5.09 -2.16
CA LEU A 82 12.94 5.89 -3.08
C LEU A 82 13.51 7.15 -2.41
N LYS A 83 12.72 7.83 -1.58
CA LYS A 83 13.14 8.98 -0.78
C LYS A 83 14.32 8.65 0.13
N THR A 84 14.27 7.49 0.78
CA THR A 84 15.35 6.99 1.64
C THR A 84 16.62 6.71 0.83
N GLN A 85 16.49 6.03 -0.31
CA GLN A 85 17.62 5.73 -1.20
C GLN A 85 18.23 7.01 -1.79
N TYR A 86 17.40 7.97 -2.18
CA TYR A 86 17.85 9.25 -2.73
C TYR A 86 18.65 10.07 -1.72
N LEU A 87 18.25 10.05 -0.45
CA LEU A 87 19.00 10.67 0.63
C LEU A 87 20.31 9.94 0.91
N ALA A 88 20.33 8.60 0.88
CA ALA A 88 21.55 7.81 1.06
C ALA A 88 22.58 8.09 -0.04
N LEU A 89 22.15 8.18 -1.31
CA LEU A 89 23.00 8.64 -2.41
C LEU A 89 23.54 10.05 -2.15
N GLY A 90 22.72 10.92 -1.57
CA GLY A 90 23.19 12.26 -1.20
C GLY A 90 24.19 12.30 -0.07
N ALA A 91 24.10 11.37 0.87
CA ALA A 91 25.09 11.24 1.92
C ALA A 91 26.45 10.84 1.33
N GLN A 92 26.49 9.97 0.32
CA GLN A 92 27.72 9.64 -0.40
C GLN A 92 28.35 10.88 -1.04
N ASP A 93 27.58 11.65 -1.82
CA ASP A 93 28.08 12.87 -2.46
C ASP A 93 28.56 13.91 -1.43
N ALA A 94 27.85 14.01 -0.29
CA ALA A 94 28.22 14.90 0.79
C ALA A 94 29.54 14.47 1.47
N VAL A 95 29.74 13.17 1.69
CA VAL A 95 31.02 12.63 2.19
C VAL A 95 32.14 12.97 1.22
N GLU A 96 31.97 12.71 -0.08
CA GLU A 96 32.97 13.04 -1.10
C GLU A 96 33.34 14.52 -1.05
N MET A 97 32.36 15.42 -1.02
CA MET A 97 32.62 16.86 -0.98
C MET A 97 33.33 17.30 0.31
N LEU A 98 32.97 16.74 1.45
CA LEU A 98 33.61 17.07 2.73
C LEU A 98 35.05 16.54 2.78
N LEU A 99 35.30 15.32 2.31
CA LEU A 99 36.64 14.76 2.22
C LEU A 99 37.52 15.53 1.25
N PHE A 100 36.98 15.93 0.10
CA PHE A 100 37.68 16.78 -0.87
C PHE A 100 38.11 18.12 -0.24
N ARG A 101 37.24 18.75 0.56
CA ARG A 101 37.56 19.99 1.28
C ARG A 101 38.66 19.80 2.34
N GLN A 102 38.83 18.58 2.84
CA GLN A 102 39.91 18.19 3.76
C GLN A 102 41.17 17.69 3.03
N GLU A 103 41.25 17.92 1.72
CA GLU A 103 42.39 17.54 0.87
C GLU A 103 42.72 16.04 0.95
N VAL A 104 41.69 15.20 1.13
CA VAL A 104 41.85 13.74 1.14
C VAL A 104 42.07 13.24 -0.28
N GLU A 105 43.19 12.54 -0.49
CA GLU A 105 43.48 11.83 -1.73
C GLU A 105 42.42 10.73 -1.98
N ASP A 106 41.93 10.64 -3.22
CA ASP A 106 40.83 9.77 -3.64
C ASP A 106 39.55 9.87 -2.76
N ALA A 107 39.12 11.09 -2.47
CA ALA A 107 37.86 11.37 -1.75
C ALA A 107 36.65 10.61 -2.35
N GLY A 108 36.59 10.50 -3.68
CA GLY A 108 35.50 9.79 -4.38
C GLY A 108 35.53 8.28 -4.18
N GLY A 109 36.72 7.64 -4.23
CA GLY A 109 36.87 6.22 -3.92
C GLY A 109 36.49 5.90 -2.49
N LEU A 110 36.98 6.70 -1.54
CA LEU A 110 36.69 6.55 -0.12
C LEU A 110 35.20 6.74 0.18
N ALA A 111 34.54 7.74 -0.43
CA ALA A 111 33.11 7.96 -0.28
C ALA A 111 32.27 6.79 -0.82
N ARG A 112 32.65 6.18 -1.94
CA ARG A 112 31.97 4.98 -2.48
C ARG A 112 32.10 3.78 -1.55
N GLN A 113 33.31 3.50 -1.05
CA GLN A 113 33.53 2.41 -0.10
C GLN A 113 32.75 2.62 1.21
N TRP A 114 32.74 3.87 1.69
CA TRP A 114 31.93 4.28 2.83
C TRP A 114 30.43 3.99 2.61
N ALA A 115 29.89 4.34 1.44
CA ALA A 115 28.49 4.11 1.09
C ALA A 115 28.14 2.62 0.92
N MET A 116 29.09 1.80 0.47
CA MET A 116 28.96 0.33 0.41
C MET A 116 29.01 -0.32 1.80
N GLY A 117 29.35 0.44 2.84
CA GLY A 117 29.35 -0.03 4.20
C GLY A 117 30.68 -0.58 4.69
N ASP A 118 31.76 -0.37 3.94
CA ASP A 118 33.10 -0.86 4.29
C ASP A 118 33.54 -0.34 5.68
N PRO A 119 33.92 -1.23 6.62
CA PRO A 119 34.25 -0.83 7.99
C PRO A 119 35.47 0.10 8.07
N GLU A 120 36.49 -0.12 7.24
CA GLU A 120 37.72 0.66 7.24
C GLU A 120 37.49 2.06 6.65
N ALA A 121 36.75 2.13 5.54
CA ALA A 121 36.31 3.39 4.95
C ALA A 121 35.45 4.19 5.94
N LYS A 122 34.52 3.54 6.66
CA LYS A 122 33.72 4.17 7.71
C LYS A 122 34.56 4.76 8.83
N ALA A 123 35.53 4.00 9.35
CA ALA A 123 36.43 4.48 10.37
C ALA A 123 37.28 5.66 9.88
N THR A 124 37.77 5.59 8.63
CA THR A 124 38.58 6.64 8.01
C THR A 124 37.77 7.92 7.81
N VAL A 125 36.57 7.83 7.25
CA VAL A 125 35.67 8.98 7.08
C VAL A 125 35.35 9.62 8.42
N GLN A 126 34.99 8.83 9.43
CA GLN A 126 34.70 9.35 10.77
C GLN A 126 35.91 10.10 11.35
N SER A 127 37.11 9.52 11.28
CA SER A 127 38.34 10.17 11.76
C SER A 127 38.64 11.50 11.04
N LYS A 128 38.37 11.58 9.74
CA LYS A 128 38.57 12.81 8.96
C LYS A 128 37.55 13.89 9.33
N LEU A 129 36.28 13.51 9.52
CA LEU A 129 35.23 14.42 9.97
C LEU A 129 35.52 14.94 11.39
N ASP A 130 35.88 14.06 12.32
CA ASP A 130 36.19 14.43 13.71
C ASP A 130 37.34 15.44 13.79
N ARG A 131 38.41 15.23 13.00
CA ARG A 131 39.54 16.17 12.91
C ARG A 131 39.11 17.56 12.41
N ALA A 132 38.07 17.61 11.58
CA ALA A 132 37.49 18.86 11.06
C ALA A 132 36.41 19.45 11.99
N GLY A 133 36.12 18.82 13.14
CA GLY A 133 35.03 19.22 14.03
C GLY A 133 33.63 18.99 13.43
N LEU A 134 33.51 18.11 12.44
CA LEU A 134 32.27 17.77 11.76
C LEU A 134 31.72 16.44 12.27
N THR A 135 30.40 16.34 12.30
CA THR A 135 29.69 15.10 12.66
C THR A 135 28.96 14.52 11.46
N MET A 136 28.40 13.33 11.61
CA MET A 136 27.50 12.74 10.60
C MET A 136 26.27 13.61 10.32
N ASP A 137 25.85 14.46 11.26
CA ASP A 137 24.75 15.40 11.01
C ASP A 137 25.13 16.46 9.98
N ALA A 138 26.41 16.87 9.90
CA ALA A 138 26.87 17.76 8.85
C ALA A 138 26.78 17.11 7.47
N VAL A 139 27.09 15.80 7.38
CA VAL A 139 26.92 15.00 6.15
C VAL A 139 25.44 14.96 5.74
N HIS A 140 24.55 14.59 6.67
CA HIS A 140 23.12 14.50 6.38
C HIS A 140 22.48 15.85 6.07
N GLY A 141 22.88 16.91 6.79
CA GLY A 141 22.41 18.27 6.55
C GLY A 141 22.82 18.77 5.16
N LEU A 142 24.05 18.48 4.74
CA LEU A 142 24.54 18.81 3.41
C LEU A 142 23.84 18.01 2.31
N ALA A 143 23.68 16.70 2.53
CA ALA A 143 22.96 15.80 1.63
C ALA A 143 21.51 16.28 1.41
N LEU A 144 20.82 16.65 2.50
CA LEU A 144 19.47 17.18 2.48
C LEU A 144 19.43 18.56 1.82
N GLY A 145 20.36 19.45 2.15
CA GLY A 145 20.43 20.80 1.59
C GLY A 145 20.50 20.81 0.06
N HIS A 146 21.30 19.91 -0.53
CA HIS A 146 21.40 19.76 -1.98
C HIS A 146 20.15 19.14 -2.63
N ARG A 147 19.28 18.49 -1.84
CA ARG A 147 18.16 17.67 -2.31
C ARG A 147 16.80 18.16 -1.86
N ILE A 148 16.76 19.25 -1.10
CA ILE A 148 15.57 19.71 -0.37
C ILE A 148 14.38 19.89 -1.31
N THR A 149 14.59 20.50 -2.48
CA THR A 149 13.54 20.72 -3.48
C THR A 149 12.93 19.41 -3.97
N MET A 150 13.75 18.41 -4.30
CA MET A 150 13.26 17.11 -4.77
C MET A 150 12.57 16.34 -3.63
N MET A 151 13.10 16.42 -2.41
CA MET A 151 12.50 15.80 -1.22
C MET A 151 11.13 16.41 -0.89
N GLU A 152 10.99 17.73 -1.02
CA GLU A 152 9.72 18.42 -0.88
C GLU A 152 8.74 18.03 -1.99
N GLN A 153 9.20 17.93 -3.24
CA GLN A 153 8.36 17.48 -4.36
C GLN A 153 7.81 16.07 -4.12
N ILE A 154 8.67 15.12 -3.71
CA ILE A 154 8.24 13.76 -3.35
C ILE A 154 7.23 13.79 -2.20
N SER A 155 7.48 14.61 -1.17
CA SER A 155 6.56 14.72 -0.02
C SER A 155 5.19 15.26 -0.44
N ARG A 156 5.14 16.27 -1.30
CA ARG A 156 3.88 16.77 -1.88
C ARG A 156 3.17 15.73 -2.75
N MET A 157 3.92 14.86 -3.44
CA MET A 157 3.32 13.76 -4.18
C MET A 157 2.72 12.70 -3.24
N GLU A 158 3.40 12.37 -2.15
CA GLU A 158 2.86 11.48 -1.10
C GLU A 158 1.60 12.06 -0.45
N GLU A 159 1.57 13.35 -0.14
CA GLU A 159 0.41 14.05 0.42
C GLU A 159 -0.81 13.96 -0.52
N ARG A 160 -0.62 14.22 -1.82
CA ARG A 160 -1.72 14.09 -2.80
C ARG A 160 -2.26 12.67 -2.91
N LEU A 161 -1.39 11.67 -2.81
CA LEU A 161 -1.81 10.26 -2.81
C LEU A 161 -2.60 9.94 -1.53
N GLU A 162 -2.22 10.50 -0.39
CA GLU A 162 -2.96 10.34 0.87
C GLU A 162 -4.36 10.98 0.78
N ASP A 163 -4.43 12.20 0.25
CA ASP A 163 -5.71 12.90 0.06
C ASP A 163 -6.64 12.12 -0.85
N ARG A 164 -6.10 11.56 -1.95
CA ARG A 164 -6.84 10.68 -2.86
C ARG A 164 -7.30 9.41 -2.13
N PHE A 165 -6.41 8.73 -1.41
CA PHE A 165 -6.73 7.53 -0.65
C PHE A 165 -7.87 7.79 0.35
N ALA A 166 -7.78 8.86 1.13
CA ALA A 166 -8.81 9.25 2.08
C ALA A 166 -10.14 9.61 1.38
N GLY A 167 -10.09 10.26 0.22
CA GLY A 167 -11.26 10.55 -0.61
C GLY A 167 -11.96 9.29 -1.13
N LEU A 168 -11.19 8.30 -1.56
CA LEU A 168 -11.68 7.02 -2.04
C LEU A 168 -12.38 6.23 -0.93
N LEU A 169 -11.80 6.18 0.27
CA LEU A 169 -12.43 5.54 1.42
C LEU A 169 -13.77 6.19 1.78
N ARG A 170 -13.81 7.53 1.87
CA ARG A 170 -15.06 8.27 2.14
C ARG A 170 -16.13 7.99 1.08
N THR A 171 -15.72 7.85 -0.18
CA THR A 171 -16.63 7.54 -1.29
C THR A 171 -17.20 6.13 -1.15
N LEU A 172 -16.38 5.12 -0.84
CA LEU A 172 -16.83 3.75 -0.59
C LEU A 172 -17.82 3.67 0.59
N ASP A 173 -17.49 4.33 1.70
CA ASP A 173 -18.35 4.35 2.88
C ASP A 173 -19.70 5.02 2.57
N SER A 174 -19.69 6.12 1.82
CA SER A 174 -20.89 6.82 1.39
C SER A 174 -21.77 5.95 0.49
N ARG A 175 -21.17 5.22 -0.47
CA ARG A 175 -21.89 4.29 -1.34
C ARG A 175 -22.57 3.19 -0.54
N ARG A 176 -21.87 2.60 0.44
CA ARG A 176 -22.46 1.58 1.33
C ARG A 176 -23.62 2.11 2.14
N ALA A 177 -23.48 3.32 2.68
CA ALA A 177 -24.56 3.96 3.42
C ALA A 177 -25.79 4.20 2.54
N GLN A 178 -25.59 4.67 1.31
CA GLN A 178 -26.67 4.88 0.33
C GLN A 178 -27.36 3.56 -0.05
N ARG A 179 -26.60 2.49 -0.32
CA ARG A 179 -27.16 1.16 -0.63
C ARG A 179 -28.00 0.62 0.53
N ARG A 180 -27.49 0.70 1.77
CA ARG A 180 -28.26 0.31 2.97
C ARG A 180 -29.54 1.12 3.12
N GLN A 181 -29.49 2.43 2.90
CA GLN A 181 -30.68 3.27 2.99
C GLN A 181 -31.70 2.93 1.91
N ALA A 182 -31.26 2.69 0.67
CA ALA A 182 -32.14 2.26 -0.42
C ALA A 182 -32.83 0.94 -0.09
N LEU A 183 -32.10 -0.04 0.46
CA LEU A 183 -32.67 -1.31 0.90
C LEU A 183 -33.73 -1.12 1.99
N MET A 184 -33.47 -0.29 2.99
CA MET A 184 -34.44 -0.01 4.06
C MET A 184 -35.74 0.60 3.53
N ARG A 185 -35.66 1.53 2.56
CA ARG A 185 -36.86 2.10 1.91
C ARG A 185 -37.67 1.03 1.18
N VAL A 186 -37.01 0.11 0.46
CA VAL A 186 -37.70 -0.99 -0.22
C VAL A 186 -38.39 -1.92 0.79
N VAL A 187 -37.70 -2.27 1.87
CA VAL A 187 -38.28 -3.10 2.95
C VAL A 187 -39.50 -2.43 3.59
N GLU A 188 -39.44 -1.12 3.84
CA GLU A 188 -40.57 -0.34 4.37
C GLU A 188 -41.77 -0.34 3.42
N VAL A 189 -41.55 -0.15 2.11
CA VAL A 189 -42.62 -0.19 1.10
C VAL A 189 -43.27 -1.58 1.05
N VAL A 190 -42.46 -2.64 0.97
CA VAL A 190 -43.00 -4.03 0.95
C VAL A 190 -43.76 -4.33 2.24
N ARG A 191 -43.32 -3.80 3.38
CA ARG A 191 -44.03 -3.95 4.65
C ARG A 191 -45.35 -3.19 4.65
N SER A 192 -45.40 -1.96 4.16
CA SER A 192 -46.64 -1.18 4.08
C SER A 192 -47.66 -1.81 3.14
N ASP A 193 -47.22 -2.35 2.00
CA ASP A 193 -48.09 -2.99 1.02
C ASP A 193 -48.74 -4.25 1.60
N LYS A 194 -47.98 -5.09 2.31
CA LYS A 194 -48.51 -6.27 3.00
C LYS A 194 -49.48 -5.94 4.13
N VAL A 195 -49.28 -4.82 4.84
CA VAL A 195 -50.22 -4.36 5.88
C VAL A 195 -51.52 -3.84 5.25
N ALA A 196 -51.44 -3.17 4.10
CA ALA A 196 -52.61 -2.70 3.36
C ALA A 196 -53.46 -3.87 2.83
N GLU A 197 -52.82 -4.91 2.28
CA GLU A 197 -53.51 -6.13 1.82
C GLU A 197 -54.15 -6.94 2.96
N ALA A 198 -53.58 -6.90 4.17
CA ALA A 198 -54.10 -7.60 5.34
C ALA A 198 -55.22 -6.85 6.08
N SER A 199 -55.55 -5.61 5.69
CA SER A 199 -56.59 -4.81 6.33
C SER A 199 -58.00 -5.25 5.90
N PRO A 200 -58.91 -5.66 6.81
CA PRO A 200 -60.22 -6.22 6.47
C PRO A 200 -61.26 -5.19 6.03
N ALA A 201 -60.86 -3.97 5.65
CA ALA A 201 -61.76 -2.92 5.19
C ALA A 201 -62.54 -3.30 3.91
N GLY A 202 -62.09 -4.29 3.15
CA GLY A 202 -62.83 -4.87 2.02
C GLY A 202 -63.83 -5.99 2.37
N ALA A 203 -63.80 -6.53 3.60
CA ALA A 203 -64.58 -7.71 3.98
C ALA A 203 -65.97 -7.40 4.57
N LEU A 204 -66.26 -6.15 4.94
CA LEU A 204 -67.53 -5.76 5.57
C LEU A 204 -68.56 -5.12 4.62
N ALA A 205 -68.25 -4.96 3.33
CA ALA A 205 -69.20 -4.39 2.36
C ALA A 205 -70.14 -5.44 1.70
N TYR A 206 -70.01 -6.73 2.01
CA TYR A 206 -70.80 -7.80 1.38
C TYR A 206 -71.74 -8.58 2.32
N ALA A 207 -71.94 -8.11 3.55
CA ALA A 207 -72.79 -8.75 4.56
C ALA A 207 -73.93 -7.84 5.06
N GLY A 208 -74.62 -7.15 4.15
CA GLY A 208 -75.81 -6.35 4.45
C GLY A 208 -76.81 -6.46 3.31
N ARG A 209 -77.58 -7.54 3.32
CA ARG A 209 -78.77 -7.77 2.49
C ARG A 209 -80.01 -7.38 3.30
#